data_AF-A0AAT9HCP0-F1
#
_entry.id   AF-A0AAT9HCP0-F1
#
_cell.length_a   1.000
_cell.length_b   1.000
_cell.length_c   1.000
_cell.angle_alpha   90.00
_cell.angle_beta   90.00
_cell.angle_gamma   90.00
#
_symmetry.space_group_name_H-M   'P 1'
#
loop_
_entity.id
_entity.type
_entity.pdbx_description
1 polymer ?
#
loop_
_entity_poly.entity_id
_entity_poly.type
_entity_poly.pdbx_seq_one_letter_code
_entity_poly.pdbx_strand_id
1 'polypeptide(L)'
;MELPSAVALGAAARLHRIGLTPSPAGDLAYTMYPWVVSGSRLHDAGWRPAHTNEEVLAQLLEEVSGRHTVAGRRLGRKDATAAGAAGATVALLGAAAVVRRARKARRRI
;
A
#
# COMPACT_ATOMS: atom_id res chain seq x y z
N MET A 1 -8.56 -8.07 24.13
CA MET A 1 -9.61 -7.04 24.12
C MET A 1 -10.27 -7.12 22.76
N GLU A 2 -11.57 -7.44 22.69
CA GLU A 2 -12.30 -7.42 21.42
C GLU A 2 -12.90 -6.03 21.19
N LEU A 3 -12.74 -5.51 19.97
CA LEU A 3 -13.28 -4.23 19.55
C LEU A 3 -14.51 -4.46 18.66
N PRO A 4 -15.56 -3.63 18.77
CA PRO A 4 -16.68 -3.70 17.82
C PRO A 4 -16.21 -3.49 16.38
N SER A 5 -16.73 -4.29 15.44
CA SER A 5 -16.32 -4.25 14.02
C SER A 5 -16.47 -2.87 13.38
N ALA A 6 -17.52 -2.12 13.74
CA ALA A 6 -17.74 -0.76 13.28
C ALA A 6 -16.61 0.19 13.69
N VAL A 7 -16.06 0.03 14.89
CA VAL A 7 -14.95 0.84 15.40
C VAL A 7 -13.65 0.51 14.66
N ALA A 8 -13.39 -0.78 14.44
CA ALA A 8 -12.21 -1.25 13.69
C ALA A 8 -12.22 -0.75 12.23
N LEU A 9 -13.35 -0.92 11.52
CA LEU A 9 -13.51 -0.46 10.14
C LEU A 9 -13.42 1.06 10.03
N GLY A 10 -14.03 1.80 10.97
CA GLY A 10 -13.96 3.26 11.04
C GLY A 10 -12.54 3.78 11.25
N ALA A 11 -11.79 3.14 12.16
CA ALA A 11 -10.38 3.45 12.40
C ALA A 11 -9.52 3.17 11.16
N ALA A 12 -9.67 1.98 10.56
CA ALA A 12 -8.97 1.63 9.33
C ALA A 12 -9.26 2.62 8.19
N ALA A 13 -10.51 3.07 8.03
CA ALA A 13 -10.88 4.02 6.98
C ALA A 13 -10.22 5.39 7.18
N ARG A 14 -10.07 5.82 8.44
CA ARG A 14 -9.42 7.08 8.77
C ARG A 14 -7.91 7.00 8.60
N LEU A 15 -7.29 5.88 9.01
CA LEU A 15 -5.85 5.61 8.80
C LEU A 15 -5.49 5.53 7.31
N HIS A 16 -6.32 4.86 6.50
CA HIS A 16 -6.12 4.80 5.05
C HIS A 16 -6.17 6.19 4.41
N ARG A 17 -7.14 7.02 4.81
CA ARG A 17 -7.30 8.38 4.27
C ARG A 17 -6.08 9.27 4.52
N ILE A 18 -5.39 9.08 5.63
CA ILE A 18 -4.17 9.82 5.98
C ILE A 18 -2.89 9.10 5.52
N GLY A 19 -3.03 8.02 4.74
CA GLY A 19 -1.90 7.29 4.13
C GLY A 19 -1.12 6.40 5.10
N LEU A 20 -1.68 6.07 6.27
CA LEU A 20 -1.04 5.22 7.27
C LEU A 20 -1.29 3.72 7.06
N THR A 21 -2.26 3.32 6.24
CA THR A 21 -2.43 1.92 5.81
C THR A 21 -2.14 1.79 4.31
N PRO A 22 -1.43 0.73 3.89
CA PRO A 22 -1.11 0.51 2.49
C PRO A 22 -2.31 0.06 1.65
N SER A 23 -3.41 -0.33 2.29
CA SER A 23 -4.62 -0.82 1.63
C SER A 23 -5.89 -0.22 2.26
N PRO A 24 -7.00 -0.09 1.49
CA PRO A 24 -8.25 0.48 1.96
C PRO A 24 -8.89 -0.29 3.11
N ALA A 25 -9.71 0.40 3.90
CA ALA A 25 -10.46 -0.23 4.99
C ALA A 25 -11.44 -1.32 4.55
N GLY A 26 -11.88 -1.28 3.29
CA GLY A 26 -12.69 -2.35 2.69
C GLY A 26 -11.96 -3.69 2.70
N ASP A 27 -10.63 -3.68 2.60
CA ASP A 27 -9.84 -4.91 2.55
C ASP A 27 -9.75 -5.60 3.93
N LEU A 28 -9.91 -4.84 5.01
CA LEU A 28 -9.92 -5.39 6.37
C LEU A 28 -11.03 -6.44 6.54
N ALA A 29 -12.17 -6.25 5.86
CA ALA A 29 -13.28 -7.21 5.90
C ALA A 29 -12.89 -8.60 5.37
N TYR A 30 -11.95 -8.69 4.41
CA TYR A 30 -11.47 -9.97 3.87
C TYR A 30 -10.58 -10.74 4.84
N THR A 31 -10.05 -10.09 5.89
CA THR A 31 -9.25 -10.74 6.93
C THR A 31 -10.06 -11.13 8.16
N MET A 32 -11.17 -10.43 8.43
CA MET A 32 -12.00 -10.64 9.63
C MET A 32 -13.03 -11.76 9.46
N TYR A 33 -13.43 -12.06 8.22
CA TYR A 33 -14.45 -13.07 7.94
C TYR A 33 -13.93 -14.12 6.96
N PRO A 34 -14.43 -15.37 7.00
CA PRO A 34 -14.12 -16.36 5.98
C PRO A 34 -14.93 -16.10 4.71
N TRP A 35 -14.27 -15.69 3.63
CA TRP A 35 -14.88 -15.44 2.31
C TRP A 35 -14.70 -16.61 1.34
N VAL A 36 -14.16 -17.74 1.81
CA VAL A 36 -13.86 -18.89 0.96
C VAL A 36 -15.13 -19.73 0.78
N VAL A 37 -15.52 -19.94 -0.47
CA VAL A 37 -16.57 -20.88 -0.86
C VAL A 37 -15.92 -22.17 -1.33
N SER A 38 -16.49 -23.33 -0.96
CA SER A 38 -16.02 -24.62 -1.46
C SER A 38 -16.24 -24.74 -2.96
N GLY A 39 -15.20 -25.10 -3.71
CA GLY A 39 -15.30 -25.42 -5.13
C GLY A 39 -16.29 -26.56 -5.40
N SER A 40 -16.37 -27.56 -4.51
CA SER A 40 -17.36 -28.65 -4.64
C SER A 40 -18.79 -28.13 -4.61
N ARG A 41 -19.12 -27.22 -3.69
CA ARG A 41 -20.47 -26.64 -3.58
C ARG A 41 -20.85 -25.83 -4.82
N LEU A 42 -19.88 -25.13 -5.42
CA LEU A 42 -20.10 -24.43 -6.68
C LEU A 42 -20.37 -25.44 -7.81
N HIS A 43 -19.62 -26.53 -7.87
CA HIS A 43 -19.84 -27.58 -8.85
C HIS A 43 -21.18 -28.28 -8.67
N ASP A 44 -21.59 -28.56 -7.45
CA ASP A 44 -22.89 -29.15 -7.11
C ASP A 44 -24.04 -28.21 -7.51
N ALA A 45 -23.83 -26.89 -7.42
CA ALA A 45 -24.75 -25.86 -7.90
C ALA A 45 -24.73 -25.66 -9.43
N GLY A 46 -24.00 -26.49 -10.18
CA GLY A 46 -23.93 -26.43 -11.64
C GLY A 46 -22.92 -25.42 -12.20
N TRP A 47 -22.19 -24.68 -11.35
CA TRP A 47 -21.16 -23.76 -11.82
C TRP A 47 -19.93 -24.51 -12.35
N ARG A 48 -19.37 -24.03 -13.45
CA ARG A 48 -18.14 -24.57 -14.05
C ARG A 48 -17.20 -23.41 -14.42
N PRO A 49 -15.90 -23.49 -14.06
CA PRO A 49 -14.93 -22.47 -14.42
C PRO A 49 -14.68 -22.51 -15.93
N ALA A 50 -14.61 -21.34 -16.56
CA ALA A 50 -14.16 -21.20 -17.94
C ALA A 50 -12.62 -21.07 -18.04
N HIS A 51 -11.96 -20.71 -16.95
CA HIS A 51 -10.52 -20.47 -16.87
C HIS A 51 -9.92 -21.15 -15.65
N THR A 52 -8.67 -21.59 -15.77
CA THR A 52 -7.89 -22.09 -14.65
C THR A 52 -7.33 -20.94 -13.80
N ASN A 53 -6.91 -21.24 -12.57
CA ASN A 53 -6.29 -20.24 -11.71
C ASN A 53 -4.99 -19.72 -12.32
N GLU A 54 -4.23 -20.60 -12.99
CA GLU A 54 -2.97 -20.31 -13.65
C GLU A 54 -3.16 -19.36 -14.83
N GLU A 55 -4.20 -19.57 -15.64
CA GLU A 55 -4.56 -18.68 -16.75
C GLU A 55 -4.93 -17.28 -16.26
N VAL A 56 -5.80 -17.19 -15.25
CA VAL A 56 -6.21 -15.91 -14.67
C VAL A 56 -5.03 -15.20 -14.00
N LEU A 57 -4.18 -15.93 -13.29
CA LEU A 57 -2.99 -15.37 -12.65
C LEU A 57 -1.99 -14.85 -13.67
N ALA A 58 -1.76 -15.58 -14.76
CA ALA A 58 -0.87 -15.15 -15.84
C ALA A 58 -1.37 -13.84 -16.46
N GLN A 59 -2.66 -13.74 -16.77
CA GLN A 59 -3.26 -12.52 -17.30
C GLN A 59 -3.14 -11.35 -16.30
N LEU A 60 -3.41 -11.58 -15.02
CA LEU A 60 -3.27 -10.54 -13.99
C LEU A 60 -1.83 -10.02 -13.92
N LEU A 61 -0.84 -10.92 -13.95
CA LEU A 61 0.58 -10.55 -13.90
C LEU A 61 1.00 -9.73 -15.12
N GLU A 62 0.49 -10.07 -16.31
CA GLU A 62 0.68 -9.27 -17.52
C GLU A 62 0.07 -7.87 -17.36
N GLU A 63 -1.16 -7.77 -16.86
CA GLU A 63 -1.84 -6.50 -16.65
C GLU A 63 -1.12 -5.58 -15.65
N VAL A 64 -0.56 -6.13 -14.57
CA VAL A 64 0.13 -5.34 -13.54
C VAL A 64 1.61 -5.14 -13.82
N SER A 65 2.17 -5.82 -14.82
CA SER A 65 3.55 -5.65 -15.27
C SER A 65 3.89 -4.18 -15.48
N GLY A 66 5.03 -3.74 -14.93
CA GLY A 66 5.48 -2.35 -15.01
C GLY A 66 4.83 -1.38 -14.02
N ARG A 67 3.76 -1.76 -13.31
CA ARG A 67 3.15 -0.92 -12.25
C ARG A 67 3.82 -1.22 -10.91
N HIS A 68 4.86 -0.47 -10.58
CA HIS A 68 5.62 -0.66 -9.34
C HIS A 68 4.94 0.08 -8.17
N THR A 69 4.63 -0.65 -7.10
CA THR A 69 4.26 -0.07 -5.81
C THR A 69 5.49 -0.05 -4.91
N VAL A 70 5.91 1.14 -4.47
CA VAL A 70 6.93 1.30 -3.44
C VAL A 70 6.24 1.86 -2.19
N ALA A 71 6.46 1.22 -1.04
CA ALA A 71 5.90 1.64 0.24
C ALA A 71 4.37 1.89 0.22
N GLY A 72 3.60 1.02 -0.45
CA GLY A 72 2.14 1.11 -0.49
C GLY A 72 1.56 2.20 -1.40
N ARG A 73 2.39 2.96 -2.14
CA ARG A 73 1.92 3.88 -3.19
C ARG A 73 2.22 3.31 -4.57
N ARG A 74 1.20 3.23 -5.43
CA ARG A 74 1.39 3.05 -6.87
C ARG A 74 2.20 4.25 -7.35
N LEU A 75 3.44 4.01 -7.76
CA LEU A 75 4.22 5.02 -8.46
C LEU A 75 3.96 4.81 -9.95
N GLY A 76 3.17 5.71 -10.55
CA GLY A 76 3.19 5.84 -12.01
C GLY A 76 4.56 6.33 -12.46
N ARG A 77 4.88 6.16 -13.76
CA ARG A 77 6.13 6.68 -14.36
C ARG A 77 6.34 8.18 -14.13
N LYS A 78 5.27 8.94 -13.91
CA LYS A 78 5.29 10.37 -13.57
C LYS A 78 5.58 10.65 -12.09
N ASP A 79 5.20 9.74 -11.19
CA ASP A 79 5.36 9.91 -9.75
C ASP A 79 6.78 9.58 -9.26
N ALA A 80 7.48 8.69 -9.97
CA ALA A 80 8.89 8.39 -9.69
C ALA A 80 9.78 9.64 -9.82
N THR A 81 9.52 10.48 -10.83
CA THR A 81 10.24 11.76 -11.02
C THR A 81 9.92 12.77 -9.92
N ALA A 82 8.66 12.85 -9.49
CA ALA A 82 8.24 13.74 -8.41
C ALA A 82 8.79 13.32 -7.04
N ALA A 83 8.82 12.02 -6.76
CA ALA A 83 9.42 11.47 -5.54
C ALA A 83 10.94 11.73 -5.49
N GLY A 84 11.64 11.60 -6.63
CA GLY A 84 13.05 11.94 -6.74
C GLY A 84 13.35 13.42 -6.45
N ALA A 85 12.50 14.34 -6.95
CA ALA A 85 12.65 15.77 -6.72
C ALA A 85 12.39 16.19 -5.25
N ALA A 86 11.37 15.62 -4.61
CA ALA A 86 11.06 15.88 -3.21
C ALA A 86 12.14 15.30 -2.26
N GLY A 87 12.63 14.09 -2.54
CA GLY A 87 13.73 13.46 -1.79
C GLY A 87 15.02 14.29 -1.84
N ALA A 88 15.36 14.83 -3.02
CA ALA A 88 16.51 15.73 -3.18
C ALA A 88 16.37 17.00 -2.33
N THR A 89 15.18 17.58 -2.24
CA THR A 89 14.95 18.80 -1.45
C THR A 89 15.08 18.55 0.06
N VAL A 90 14.54 17.43 0.56
CA VAL A 90 14.68 17.03 1.98
C VAL A 90 16.13 16.74 2.33
N ALA A 91 16.87 16.05 1.45
CA ALA A 91 18.30 15.79 1.65
C ALA A 91 19.12 17.08 1.70
N LEU A 92 18.84 18.05 0.80
CA LEU A 92 19.51 19.35 0.77
C LEU A 92 19.22 20.18 2.03
N LEU A 93 17.97 20.20 2.50
CA LEU A 93 17.60 20.90 3.73
C LEU A 93 18.22 20.23 4.97
N GLY A 94 18.25 18.90 5.02
CA GLY A 94 18.93 18.14 6.06
C GLY A 94 20.43 18.42 6.13
N ALA A 95 21.11 18.40 4.97
CA ALA A 95 22.52 18.72 4.87
C ALA A 95 22.83 20.17 5.30
N ALA A 96 22.01 21.13 4.87
CA ALA A 96 22.16 22.54 5.25
C ALA A 96 21.98 22.76 6.76
N ALA A 97 21.03 22.07 7.40
CA ALA A 97 20.82 22.15 8.84
C ALA A 97 22.01 21.59 9.64
N VAL A 98 22.59 20.48 9.19
CA VAL A 98 23.81 19.87 9.79
C VAL A 98 24.99 20.83 9.66
N VAL A 99 25.23 21.41 8.48
CA VAL A 99 26.31 22.38 8.25
C VAL A 99 26.13 23.63 9.11
N ARG A 100 24.91 24.15 9.25
CA ARG A 100 24.61 25.31 10.09
C ARG A 100 24.87 25.03 11.57
N ARG A 101 24.53 23.83 12.05
CA ARG A 101 24.79 23.40 13.43
C ARG A 101 26.29 23.24 13.71
N ALA A 102 27.03 22.65 12.77
CA ALA A 102 28.49 22.49 12.87
C ALA A 102 29.22 23.84 12.91
N ARG A 103 28.79 24.82 12.10
CA ARG A 103 29.36 26.18 12.10
C ARG A 103 29.10 26.96 13.39
N LYS A 104 27.92 26.80 14.00
CA LYS A 104 27.57 27.47 15.28
C LYS A 104 28.36 26.90 16.46
N ALA A 105 28.67 25.61 16.44
CA ALA A 105 29.49 24.96 17.48
C ALA A 105 30.94 25.45 17.47
N ARG A 106 31.54 25.66 16.28
CA ARG A 106 32.92 26.18 16.16
C ARG A 106 33.11 27.64 16.56
N ARG A 107 32.04 28.45 16.63
CA ARG A 107 32.10 29.85 17.07
C ARG A 107 31.96 30.03 18.59
N ARG A 108 31.76 28.93 19.33
CA ARG A 108 31.63 28.91 20.80
C ARG A 108 32.87 28.32 21.49
N ILE A 109 33.90 28.04 20.72
CA ILE A 109 35.27 27.73 21.14
C ILE A 109 36.09 28.97 20.79
#